data_AF-A0A1J7HH34-F1
#
_entry.id   AF-A0A1J7HH34-F1
#
_cell.length_a   1.000
_cell.length_b   1.000
_cell.length_c   1.000
_cell.angle_alpha   90.00
_cell.angle_beta   90.00
_cell.angle_gamma   90.00
#
_symmetry.space_group_name_H-M   'P 1'
#
loop_
_entity.id
_entity.type
_entity.pdbx_description
1 polymer ?
#
loop_
_entity_poly.entity_id
_entity_poly.type
_entity_poly.pdbx_seq_one_letter_code
_entity_poly.pdbx_strand_id
1 'polypeptide(L)'
;MEVTPFDQDAEYDRAKEVKEFDETKAGVKGLVDSGIIKLPRFFIHSPETLSFAKTKTPLCFQVPVIDFTGYDERYRREEIICEICEASETLGFFQMVNHGVPVCVMDDMLRVVKEFHEQPKEVKKEWYSRDHGVKVRDAVSKYINHIMKLREILSELLSEALGLKREYLGSIECMKSETMVCHYYPACPEPNLTFGSTKHSDPSSLTILLQDTIGGLQVFHENQWVDVNPVQGALVVNIGDFMQC
;
A
#
# COMPACT_ATOMS: atom_id res chain seq x y z
N MET A 1 29.94 5.47 31.21
CA MET A 1 28.69 4.70 31.15
C MET A 1 27.58 5.68 31.45
N GLU A 2 27.02 6.30 30.41
CA GLU A 2 25.85 7.15 30.54
C GLU A 2 24.62 6.27 30.26
N VAL A 3 23.78 6.13 31.27
CA VAL A 3 22.51 5.40 31.20
C VAL A 3 21.57 6.27 30.37
N THR A 4 21.11 5.76 29.24
CA THR A 4 20.08 6.43 28.44
C THR A 4 18.77 6.50 29.24
N PRO A 5 17.88 7.48 29.03
CA PRO A 5 16.61 7.58 29.77
C PRO A 5 15.63 6.43 29.49
N PHE A 6 15.98 5.47 28.63
CA PHE A 6 15.10 4.41 28.15
C PHE A 6 15.20 3.09 28.95
N ASP A 7 16.14 2.99 29.89
CA ASP A 7 16.43 1.76 30.66
C ASP A 7 16.06 1.83 32.16
N GLN A 8 15.01 2.58 32.53
CA GLN A 8 14.54 2.64 33.93
C GLN A 8 13.05 2.30 34.13
N ASP A 9 12.55 1.25 33.47
CA ASP A 9 11.37 0.54 33.97
C ASP A 9 11.62 -0.96 33.88
N ALA A 10 12.01 -1.57 35.00
CA ALA A 10 12.12 -3.02 35.14
C ALA A 10 10.76 -3.75 35.03
N GLU A 11 9.67 -3.03 34.81
CA GLU A 11 8.29 -3.52 34.80
C GLU A 11 7.59 -3.39 33.42
N TYR A 12 8.23 -2.78 32.41
CA TYR A 12 7.60 -2.66 31.08
C TYR A 12 7.67 -3.98 30.30
N ASP A 13 6.55 -4.71 30.29
CA ASP A 13 6.36 -5.91 29.49
C ASP A 13 5.60 -5.59 28.19
N ARG A 14 6.36 -5.29 27.13
CA ARG A 14 5.82 -5.03 25.80
C ARG A 14 4.96 -6.18 25.28
N ALA A 15 5.34 -7.44 25.55
CA ALA A 15 4.62 -8.59 25.02
C ALA A 15 3.24 -8.73 25.67
N LYS A 16 3.16 -8.47 26.98
CA LYS A 16 1.90 -8.40 27.72
C LYS A 16 0.97 -7.31 27.18
N GLU A 17 1.45 -6.07 27.04
CA GLU A 17 0.61 -4.96 26.54
C GLU A 17 0.11 -5.22 25.11
N VAL A 18 0.96 -5.74 24.23
CA VAL A 18 0.56 -6.09 22.85
C VAL A 18 -0.50 -7.20 22.85
N LYS A 19 -0.37 -8.19 23.75
CA LYS A 19 -1.35 -9.26 23.90
C LYS A 19 -2.69 -8.73 24.42
N GLU A 20 -2.68 -7.91 25.46
CA GLU A 20 -3.89 -7.27 26.01
C GLU A 20 -4.59 -6.42 24.94
N PHE A 21 -3.82 -5.67 24.13
CA PHE A 21 -4.35 -4.94 23.00
C PHE A 21 -4.98 -5.85 21.93
N ASP A 22 -4.30 -6.92 21.50
CA ASP A 22 -4.84 -7.87 20.53
C ASP A 22 -6.12 -8.55 21.03
N GLU A 23 -6.18 -8.90 22.33
CA GLU A 23 -7.35 -9.52 22.97
C GLU A 23 -8.59 -8.61 22.94
N THR A 24 -8.42 -7.28 22.87
CA THR A 24 -9.56 -6.36 22.70
C THR A 24 -10.30 -6.55 21.37
N LYS A 25 -9.59 -7.03 20.33
CA LYS A 25 -10.06 -7.10 18.93
C LYS A 25 -10.63 -5.78 18.40
N ALA A 26 -10.27 -4.66 19.03
CA ALA A 26 -10.76 -3.34 18.66
C ALA A 26 -9.91 -2.70 17.53
N GLY A 27 -8.66 -3.17 17.37
CA GLY A 27 -7.69 -2.63 16.44
C GLY A 27 -7.29 -1.19 16.77
N VAL A 28 -6.46 -0.59 15.92
CA VAL A 28 -5.97 0.79 16.12
C VAL A 28 -7.12 1.81 16.06
N LYS A 29 -8.15 1.57 15.22
CA LYS A 29 -9.33 2.44 15.18
C LYS A 29 -10.06 2.46 16.53
N GLY A 30 -10.31 1.31 17.14
CA GLY A 30 -10.96 1.26 18.46
C GLY A 30 -10.14 1.92 19.57
N LEU A 31 -8.80 1.89 19.46
CA LEU A 31 -7.92 2.64 20.34
C LEU A 31 -8.12 4.15 20.16
N VAL A 32 -8.14 4.65 18.93
CA VAL A 32 -8.41 6.08 18.65
C VAL A 32 -9.81 6.49 19.11
N ASP A 33 -10.82 5.67 18.87
CA ASP A 33 -12.21 5.93 19.29
C ASP A 33 -12.38 5.99 20.81
N SER A 34 -11.46 5.37 21.57
CA SER A 34 -11.43 5.50 23.04
C SER A 34 -10.96 6.88 23.54
N GLY A 35 -10.53 7.76 22.63
CA GLY A 35 -10.12 9.13 22.94
C GLY A 35 -8.68 9.23 23.44
N ILE A 36 -7.78 8.33 23.02
CA ILE A 36 -6.37 8.43 23.41
C ILE A 36 -5.75 9.76 22.96
N ILE A 37 -5.01 10.38 23.87
CA ILE A 37 -4.21 11.58 23.59
C ILE A 37 -2.71 11.27 23.53
N LYS A 38 -2.32 10.07 23.95
CA LYS A 38 -0.95 9.55 23.90
C LYS A 38 -0.94 8.16 23.31
N LEU A 39 0.08 7.84 22.54
CA LEU A 39 0.28 6.52 21.98
C LEU A 39 0.74 5.53 23.07
N PRO A 40 0.21 4.31 23.08
CA PRO A 40 0.81 3.21 23.81
C PRO A 40 2.28 3.01 23.40
N ARG A 41 3.14 2.73 24.38
CA ARG A 41 4.60 2.68 24.18
C ARG A 41 5.02 1.68 23.09
N PHE A 42 4.25 0.62 22.86
CA PHE A 42 4.55 -0.38 21.84
C PHE A 42 4.31 0.06 20.39
N PHE A 43 3.63 1.20 20.16
CA PHE A 43 3.51 1.86 18.85
C PHE A 43 4.58 2.92 18.59
N ILE A 44 5.34 3.32 19.62
CA ILE A 44 6.37 4.35 19.51
C ILE A 44 7.64 3.73 18.92
N HIS A 45 8.10 4.28 17.80
CA HIS A 45 9.35 3.87 17.17
C HIS A 45 10.57 4.53 17.82
N SER A 46 11.72 3.86 17.69
CA SER A 46 12.98 4.39 18.22
C SER A 46 13.42 5.67 17.48
N PRO A 47 14.22 6.55 18.10
CA PRO A 47 14.74 7.75 17.46
C PRO A 47 15.49 7.47 16.15
N GLU A 48 16.22 6.35 16.07
CA GLU A 48 16.93 5.91 14.86
C GLU A 48 15.94 5.63 13.73
N THR A 49 14.84 4.92 14.03
CA THR A 49 13.79 4.61 13.05
C THR A 49 13.08 5.88 12.59
N LEU A 50 12.78 6.80 13.51
CA LEU A 50 12.13 8.09 13.23
C LEU A 50 13.03 9.06 12.45
N SER A 51 14.36 8.90 12.53
CA SER A 51 15.31 9.75 11.82
C SER A 51 15.23 9.59 10.29
N PHE A 52 14.89 8.39 9.81
CA PHE A 52 14.77 8.11 8.38
C PHE A 52 13.64 8.92 7.72
N ALA A 53 12.51 9.09 8.40
CA ALA A 53 11.34 9.81 7.87
C ALA A 53 11.51 11.33 7.82
N LYS A 54 12.58 11.89 8.37
CA LYS A 54 12.83 13.35 8.41
C LYS A 54 13.60 13.87 7.19
N THR A 55 13.97 13.00 6.26
CA THR A 55 14.63 13.43 5.02
C THR A 55 13.63 14.21 4.17
N LYS A 56 13.90 15.51 3.95
CA LYS A 56 13.03 16.36 3.14
C LYS A 56 13.19 15.99 1.68
N THR A 57 12.06 15.78 1.01
CA THR A 57 11.92 15.67 -0.44
C THR A 57 12.69 16.81 -1.13
N PRO A 58 13.57 16.50 -2.10
CA PRO A 58 14.02 17.50 -3.07
C PRO A 58 12.78 18.05 -3.79
N LEU A 59 12.73 19.36 -4.01
CA LEU A 59 11.62 20.08 -4.65
C LEU A 59 11.25 19.63 -6.08
N CYS A 60 11.91 18.60 -6.64
CA CYS A 60 11.86 18.27 -8.07
C CYS A 60 11.58 16.79 -8.40
N PHE A 61 11.58 15.87 -7.43
CA PHE A 61 11.35 14.46 -7.73
C PHE A 61 9.88 14.07 -7.53
N GLN A 62 9.26 13.50 -8.55
CA GLN A 62 7.89 13.01 -8.53
C GLN A 62 7.87 11.59 -9.08
N VAL A 63 7.03 10.73 -8.49
CA VAL A 63 6.78 9.39 -9.05
C VAL A 63 6.22 9.53 -10.46
N PRO A 64 6.78 8.84 -11.47
CA PRO A 64 6.32 8.92 -12.86
C PRO A 64 4.82 8.65 -12.98
N VAL A 65 4.13 9.41 -13.83
CA VAL A 65 2.72 9.20 -14.15
C VAL A 65 2.63 8.74 -15.60
N ILE A 66 2.11 7.54 -15.84
CA ILE A 66 2.03 6.91 -17.16
C ILE A 66 0.57 6.85 -17.60
N ASP A 67 0.30 7.37 -18.79
CA ASP A 67 -1.04 7.38 -19.39
C ASP A 67 -1.32 6.09 -20.18
N PHE A 68 -2.27 5.28 -19.72
CA PHE A 68 -2.60 4.00 -20.35
C PHE A 68 -3.66 4.12 -21.46
N THR A 69 -4.05 5.33 -21.85
CA THR A 69 -4.89 5.56 -23.03
C THR A 69 -4.25 4.90 -24.25
N GLY A 70 -5.02 4.10 -24.99
CA GLY A 70 -4.53 3.48 -26.22
C GLY A 70 -3.47 2.39 -26.02
N TYR A 71 -3.40 1.72 -24.86
CA TYR A 71 -2.37 0.71 -24.58
C TYR A 71 -2.32 -0.49 -25.54
N ASP A 72 -3.38 -0.74 -26.33
CA ASP A 72 -3.43 -1.77 -27.38
C ASP A 72 -3.06 -1.22 -28.77
N GLU A 73 -2.92 0.11 -28.92
CA GLU A 73 -2.46 0.74 -30.15
C GLU A 73 -0.94 0.62 -30.27
N ARG A 74 -0.45 0.12 -31.41
CA ARG A 74 0.96 -0.26 -31.59
C ARG A 74 1.98 0.76 -31.08
N TYR A 75 1.90 2.01 -31.54
CA TYR A 75 2.88 3.04 -31.18
C TYR A 75 2.77 3.45 -29.71
N ARG A 76 1.53 3.61 -29.21
CA ARG A 76 1.31 4.00 -27.82
C ARG A 76 1.70 2.89 -26.85
N ARG A 77 1.50 1.63 -27.24
CA ARG A 77 1.98 0.46 -26.49
C ARG A 77 3.50 0.46 -26.35
N GLU A 78 4.22 0.68 -27.45
CA GLU A 78 5.70 0.77 -27.45
C GLU A 78 6.17 1.90 -26.52
N GLU A 79 5.52 3.07 -26.55
CA GLU A 79 5.82 4.18 -25.63
C GLU A 79 5.55 3.81 -24.16
N ILE A 80 4.38 3.23 -23.85
CA ILE A 80 4.05 2.81 -22.48
C ILE A 80 5.07 1.79 -21.96
N ILE A 81 5.52 0.86 -22.80
CA ILE A 81 6.55 -0.12 -22.44
C ILE A 81 7.85 0.59 -22.07
N CYS A 82 8.30 1.57 -22.87
CA CYS A 82 9.48 2.36 -22.54
C CYS A 82 9.32 3.12 -21.21
N GLU A 83 8.18 3.77 -20.98
CA GLU A 83 7.89 4.48 -19.72
C GLU A 83 7.90 3.52 -18.51
N ILE A 84 7.35 2.32 -18.67
CA ILE A 84 7.36 1.27 -17.63
C ILE A 84 8.79 0.80 -17.35
N CYS A 85 9.61 0.56 -18.38
CA CYS A 85 11.02 0.17 -18.20
C CYS A 85 11.76 1.24 -17.40
N GLU A 86 11.69 2.50 -17.82
CA GLU A 86 12.37 3.61 -17.15
C GLU A 86 11.93 3.76 -15.69
N ALA A 87 10.62 3.72 -15.42
CA ALA A 87 10.11 3.83 -14.06
C ALA A 87 10.49 2.62 -13.17
N SER A 88 10.48 1.42 -13.75
CA SER A 88 10.82 0.18 -13.04
C SER A 88 12.30 0.08 -12.70
N GLU A 89 13.18 0.51 -13.61
CA GLU A 89 14.64 0.49 -13.41
C GLU A 89 15.14 1.58 -12.46
N THR A 90 14.49 2.75 -12.46
CA THR A 90 14.93 3.89 -11.65
C THR A 90 14.34 3.90 -10.25
N LEU A 91 13.03 3.68 -10.14
CA LEU A 91 12.29 3.83 -8.89
C LEU A 91 11.62 2.53 -8.44
N GLY A 92 11.23 1.66 -9.38
CA GLY A 92 10.39 0.51 -9.11
C GLY A 92 8.92 0.88 -8.85
N PHE A 93 8.54 2.14 -9.06
CA PHE A 93 7.20 2.67 -8.84
C PHE A 93 6.75 3.57 -10.00
N PHE A 94 5.46 3.53 -10.32
CA PHE A 94 4.80 4.52 -11.18
C PHE A 94 3.33 4.67 -10.80
N GLN A 95 2.73 5.79 -11.18
CA GLN A 95 1.29 6.02 -11.12
C GLN A 95 0.71 5.80 -12.50
N MET A 96 -0.36 5.04 -12.58
CA MET A 96 -1.05 4.75 -13.83
C MET A 96 -2.36 5.54 -13.88
N VAL A 97 -2.60 6.25 -14.98
CA VAL A 97 -3.85 6.99 -15.26
C VAL A 97 -4.51 6.47 -16.54
N ASN A 98 -5.80 6.75 -16.71
CA ASN A 98 -6.60 6.32 -17.88
C ASN A 98 -6.54 4.80 -18.16
N HIS A 99 -6.38 4.00 -17.11
CA HIS A 99 -6.26 2.53 -17.15
C HIS A 99 -7.58 1.76 -17.35
N GLY A 100 -8.68 2.46 -17.65
CA GLY A 100 -9.98 1.85 -17.94
C GLY A 100 -10.78 1.35 -16.73
N VAL A 101 -10.31 1.57 -15.49
CA VAL A 101 -11.13 1.34 -14.29
C VAL A 101 -11.95 2.59 -14.00
N PRO A 102 -13.30 2.52 -13.95
CA PRO A 102 -14.12 3.70 -13.71
C PRO A 102 -13.84 4.32 -12.33
N VAL A 103 -13.71 5.66 -12.29
CA VAL A 103 -13.47 6.40 -11.04
C VAL A 103 -14.52 6.08 -9.97
N CYS A 104 -15.80 5.97 -10.35
CA CYS A 104 -16.86 5.61 -9.43
C CYS A 104 -16.69 4.23 -8.78
N VAL A 105 -16.07 3.27 -9.47
CA VAL A 105 -15.77 1.93 -8.90
C VAL A 105 -14.68 2.04 -7.85
N MET A 106 -13.66 2.89 -8.08
CA MET A 106 -12.60 3.16 -7.11
C MET A 106 -13.13 3.92 -5.88
N ASP A 107 -13.96 4.94 -6.10
CA ASP A 107 -14.62 5.69 -5.02
C ASP A 107 -15.54 4.79 -4.18
N ASP A 108 -16.31 3.92 -4.82
CA ASP A 108 -17.15 2.93 -4.15
C ASP A 108 -16.31 1.96 -3.30
N MET A 109 -15.15 1.52 -3.80
CA MET A 109 -14.24 0.65 -3.06
C MET A 109 -13.70 1.34 -1.81
N LEU A 110 -13.16 2.57 -1.94
CA LEU A 110 -12.67 3.36 -0.80
C LEU A 110 -13.78 3.62 0.22
N ARG A 111 -14.99 3.96 -0.25
CA ARG A 111 -16.16 4.19 0.62
C ARG A 111 -16.52 2.92 1.40
N VAL A 112 -16.62 1.77 0.72
CA VAL A 112 -16.98 0.50 1.36
C VAL A 112 -15.92 0.06 2.38
N VAL A 113 -14.63 0.24 2.09
CA VAL A 113 -13.55 -0.05 3.06
C VAL A 113 -13.66 0.87 4.27
N LYS A 114 -13.91 2.17 4.06
CA LYS A 114 -14.10 3.12 5.17
C LYS A 114 -15.31 2.77 6.02
N GLU A 115 -16.47 2.54 5.40
CA GLU A 115 -17.69 2.10 6.09
C GLU A 115 -17.50 0.79 6.85
N PHE A 116 -16.68 -0.12 6.31
CA PHE A 116 -16.32 -1.34 7.03
C PHE A 116 -15.55 -1.04 8.31
N HIS A 117 -14.50 -0.21 8.24
CA HIS A 117 -13.67 0.10 9.39
C HIS A 117 -14.35 1.00 10.43
N GLU A 118 -15.30 1.83 10.02
CA GLU A 118 -16.11 2.70 10.89
C GLU A 118 -17.27 1.97 11.60
N GLN A 119 -17.53 0.69 11.29
CA GLN A 119 -18.53 -0.08 12.02
C GLN A 119 -18.11 -0.37 13.47
N PRO A 120 -19.08 -0.59 14.38
CA PRO A 120 -18.82 -1.02 15.75
C PRO A 120 -17.94 -2.28 15.79
N LYS A 121 -17.09 -2.37 16.80
CA LYS A 121 -16.14 -3.49 16.95
C LYS A 121 -16.86 -4.85 17.01
N GLU A 122 -18.07 -4.89 17.54
CA GLU A 122 -18.89 -6.09 17.68
C GLU A 122 -19.22 -6.69 16.32
N VAL A 123 -19.55 -5.84 15.35
CA VAL A 123 -19.85 -6.25 13.98
C VAL A 123 -18.57 -6.72 13.28
N LYS A 124 -17.47 -5.97 13.43
CA LYS A 124 -16.18 -6.35 12.83
C LYS A 124 -15.62 -7.64 13.43
N LYS A 125 -15.85 -7.93 14.71
CA LYS A 125 -15.35 -9.12 15.42
C LYS A 125 -15.80 -10.44 14.76
N GLU A 126 -16.99 -10.47 14.16
CA GLU A 126 -17.49 -11.63 13.41
C GLU A 126 -16.64 -11.94 12.16
N TRP A 127 -15.89 -10.95 11.67
CA TRP A 127 -15.03 -11.03 10.50
C TRP A 127 -13.55 -11.25 10.88
N TYR A 128 -13.21 -11.22 12.18
CA TYR A 128 -11.90 -11.66 12.68
C TYR A 128 -11.82 -13.19 12.66
N SER A 129 -11.88 -13.76 11.47
CA SER A 129 -11.62 -15.16 11.19
C SER A 129 -10.32 -15.29 10.42
N ARG A 130 -9.55 -16.36 10.68
CA ARG A 130 -8.43 -16.76 9.81
C ARG A 130 -8.89 -17.60 8.62
N ASP A 131 -10.20 -17.78 8.49
CA ASP A 131 -10.86 -18.62 7.49
C ASP A 131 -11.54 -17.73 6.44
N HIS A 132 -11.25 -17.96 5.16
CA HIS A 132 -11.44 -17.01 4.05
C HIS A 132 -12.87 -16.98 3.47
N GLY A 133 -13.85 -17.57 4.16
CA GLY A 133 -15.21 -17.84 3.66
C GLY A 133 -16.21 -16.69 3.79
N VAL A 134 -15.82 -15.48 3.38
CA VAL A 134 -16.55 -14.26 3.71
C VAL A 134 -17.36 -13.72 2.51
N LYS A 135 -18.60 -13.25 2.75
CA LYS A 135 -19.45 -12.60 1.73
C LYS A 135 -18.82 -11.29 1.25
N VAL A 136 -18.36 -11.28 0.02
CA VAL A 136 -17.79 -10.09 -0.64
C VAL A 136 -18.93 -9.14 -1.03
N ARG A 137 -18.83 -7.87 -0.63
CA ARG A 137 -19.78 -6.82 -1.06
C ARG A 137 -19.64 -6.60 -2.57
N ASP A 138 -20.75 -6.36 -3.28
CA ASP A 138 -20.75 -6.17 -4.74
C ASP A 138 -19.71 -5.14 -5.25
N ALA A 139 -19.50 -4.05 -4.51
CA ALA A 139 -18.49 -3.04 -4.84
C ALA A 139 -17.06 -3.61 -4.87
N VAL A 140 -16.73 -4.47 -3.89
CA VAL A 140 -15.42 -5.13 -3.80
C VAL A 140 -15.25 -6.10 -4.97
N SER A 141 -16.28 -6.90 -5.28
CA SER A 141 -16.23 -7.81 -6.44
C SER A 141 -16.08 -7.07 -7.77
N LYS A 142 -16.79 -5.95 -7.95
CA LYS A 142 -16.66 -5.10 -9.15
C LYS A 142 -15.23 -4.57 -9.28
N TYR A 143 -14.67 -4.02 -8.20
CA TYR A 143 -13.30 -3.52 -8.18
C TYR A 143 -12.29 -4.62 -8.51
N ILE A 144 -12.37 -5.78 -7.85
CA ILE A 144 -11.47 -6.93 -8.10
C ILE A 144 -11.53 -7.36 -9.57
N ASN A 145 -12.72 -7.48 -10.16
CA ASN A 145 -12.85 -7.84 -11.58
C ASN A 145 -12.14 -6.86 -12.52
N HIS A 146 -12.12 -5.57 -12.19
CA HIS A 146 -11.38 -4.56 -12.94
C HIS A 146 -9.87 -4.69 -12.73
N ILE A 147 -9.41 -4.92 -11.50
CA ILE A 147 -7.99 -5.12 -11.19
C ILE A 147 -7.45 -6.40 -11.82
N MET A 148 -8.22 -7.49 -11.88
CA MET A 148 -7.80 -8.72 -12.56
C MET A 148 -7.55 -8.49 -14.06
N LYS A 149 -8.41 -7.72 -14.74
CA LYS A 149 -8.19 -7.36 -16.15
C LYS A 149 -6.93 -6.51 -16.31
N LEU A 150 -6.74 -5.55 -15.41
CA LEU A 150 -5.60 -4.66 -15.44
C LEU A 150 -4.28 -5.39 -15.17
N ARG A 151 -4.32 -6.41 -14.31
CA ARG A 151 -3.21 -7.34 -14.08
C ARG A 151 -2.81 -8.05 -15.37
N GLU A 152 -3.76 -8.57 -16.15
CA GLU A 152 -3.42 -9.23 -17.43
C GLU A 152 -2.72 -8.25 -18.37
N ILE A 153 -3.22 -7.02 -18.48
CA ILE A 153 -2.60 -5.97 -19.30
C ILE A 153 -1.17 -5.67 -18.82
N LEU A 154 -0.96 -5.50 -17.51
CA LEU A 154 0.36 -5.24 -16.93
C LEU A 154 1.31 -6.43 -17.10
N SER A 155 0.81 -7.66 -16.96
CA SER A 155 1.59 -8.89 -17.20
C SER A 155 2.10 -8.94 -18.64
N GLU A 156 1.27 -8.54 -19.61
CA GLU A 156 1.66 -8.48 -21.01
C GLU A 156 2.69 -7.39 -21.30
N LEU A 157 2.45 -6.17 -20.80
CA LEU A 157 3.36 -5.04 -20.96
C LEU A 157 4.72 -5.32 -20.31
N LEU A 158 4.73 -5.91 -19.11
CA LEU A 158 5.95 -6.30 -18.41
C LEU A 158 6.68 -7.44 -19.10
N SER A 159 5.96 -8.38 -19.72
CA SER A 159 6.61 -9.43 -20.53
C SER A 159 7.37 -8.80 -21.71
N GLU A 160 6.74 -7.87 -22.42
CA GLU A 160 7.37 -7.19 -23.56
C GLU A 160 8.49 -6.23 -23.14
N ALA A 161 8.33 -5.55 -22.00
CA ALA A 161 9.38 -4.74 -21.36
C ALA A 161 10.66 -5.55 -21.08
N LEU A 162 10.50 -6.82 -20.69
CA LEU A 162 11.59 -7.78 -20.49
C LEU A 162 12.14 -8.38 -21.80
N GLY A 163 11.65 -7.96 -22.96
CA GLY A 163 12.01 -8.50 -24.27
C GLY A 163 11.47 -9.92 -24.52
N LEU A 164 10.42 -10.32 -23.79
CA LEU A 164 9.79 -11.63 -23.89
C LEU A 164 8.54 -11.55 -24.78
N LYS A 165 7.95 -12.71 -25.09
CA LYS A 165 6.65 -12.74 -25.76
C LYS A 165 5.58 -12.15 -24.85
N ARG A 166 4.59 -11.46 -25.45
CA ARG A 166 3.46 -10.82 -24.77
C ARG A 166 2.85 -11.69 -23.67
N GLU A 167 2.65 -12.97 -23.91
CA GLU A 167 1.95 -13.87 -22.99
C GLU A 167 2.87 -14.55 -21.95
N TYR A 168 4.17 -14.25 -21.94
CA TYR A 168 5.17 -15.04 -21.22
C TYR A 168 4.92 -15.08 -19.71
N LEU A 169 4.84 -13.92 -19.03
CA LEU A 169 4.64 -13.87 -17.58
C LEU A 169 3.29 -14.48 -17.17
N GLY A 170 2.27 -14.33 -18.01
CA GLY A 170 0.98 -15.00 -17.84
C GLY A 170 1.09 -16.52 -17.94
N SER A 171 1.89 -17.04 -18.88
CA SER A 171 2.06 -18.48 -19.12
C SER A 171 2.76 -19.23 -17.99
N ILE A 172 3.63 -18.54 -17.23
CA ILE A 172 4.30 -19.08 -16.05
C ILE A 172 3.57 -18.74 -14.74
N GLU A 173 2.38 -18.15 -14.85
CA GLU A 173 1.54 -17.79 -13.70
C GLU A 173 2.22 -16.82 -12.71
N CYS A 174 3.17 -15.99 -13.17
CA CYS A 174 4.02 -15.12 -12.35
C CYS A 174 3.21 -14.15 -11.45
N MET A 175 2.00 -13.78 -11.87
CA MET A 175 1.12 -12.84 -11.16
C MET A 175 -0.24 -13.46 -10.81
N LYS A 176 -0.36 -14.80 -10.86
CA LYS A 176 -1.67 -15.46 -10.69
C LYS A 176 -2.20 -15.42 -9.25
N SER A 177 -1.31 -15.38 -8.26
CA SER A 177 -1.70 -15.29 -6.85
C SER A 177 -2.21 -13.88 -6.56
N GLU A 178 -3.37 -13.79 -5.90
CA GLU A 178 -4.03 -12.53 -5.58
C GLU A 178 -4.22 -12.42 -4.07
N THR A 179 -3.82 -11.28 -3.49
CA THR A 179 -4.12 -10.94 -2.11
C THR A 179 -4.54 -9.48 -2.07
N MET A 180 -5.72 -9.22 -1.53
CA MET A 180 -6.21 -7.86 -1.34
C MET A 180 -6.14 -7.52 0.14
N VAL A 181 -5.43 -6.44 0.46
CA VAL A 181 -5.35 -5.89 1.81
C VAL A 181 -5.99 -4.52 1.81
N CYS A 182 -6.96 -4.32 2.70
CA CYS A 182 -7.67 -3.05 2.85
C CYS A 182 -7.14 -2.33 4.09
N HIS A 183 -6.16 -1.45 3.91
CA HIS A 183 -5.58 -0.70 5.01
C HIS A 183 -6.49 0.46 5.46
N TYR A 184 -6.51 0.72 6.77
CA TYR A 184 -7.22 1.85 7.36
C TYR A 184 -6.38 2.52 8.43
N TYR A 185 -5.98 3.76 8.18
CA TYR A 185 -5.10 4.54 9.06
C TYR A 185 -5.93 5.63 9.77
N PRO A 186 -6.35 5.42 11.03
CA PRO A 186 -7.07 6.45 11.77
C PRO A 186 -6.18 7.63 12.13
N ALA A 187 -6.78 8.79 12.40
CA ALA A 187 -6.04 9.98 12.83
C ALA A 187 -5.22 9.68 14.11
N CYS A 188 -3.92 9.91 14.02
CA CYS A 188 -2.99 9.64 15.11
C CYS A 188 -2.77 10.89 15.97
N PRO A 189 -2.86 10.82 17.32
CA PRO A 189 -2.61 11.96 18.19
C PRO A 189 -1.13 12.38 18.23
N GLU A 190 -0.21 11.45 17.99
CA GLU A 190 1.23 11.70 18.00
C GLU A 190 1.90 11.14 16.72
N PRO A 191 1.58 11.69 15.54
CA PRO A 191 1.98 11.11 14.24
C PRO A 191 3.50 11.10 14.03
N ASN A 192 4.25 11.92 14.75
CA ASN A 192 5.72 11.98 14.67
C ASN A 192 6.43 10.84 15.43
N LEU A 193 5.69 9.98 16.15
CA LEU A 193 6.23 8.90 16.97
C LEU A 193 5.97 7.51 16.38
N THR A 194 5.17 7.40 15.32
CA THR A 194 4.75 6.12 14.73
C THR A 194 4.61 6.21 13.22
N PHE A 195 4.49 5.07 12.53
CA PHE A 195 4.23 5.00 11.09
C PHE A 195 2.95 4.19 10.82
N GLY A 196 2.27 4.48 9.71
CA GLY A 196 1.19 3.62 9.21
C GLY A 196 1.72 2.23 8.83
N SER A 197 2.87 2.19 8.16
CA SER A 197 3.63 0.96 7.88
C SER A 197 5.12 1.25 8.04
N THR A 198 5.89 0.26 8.49
CA THR A 198 7.36 0.37 8.57
C THR A 198 7.99 0.24 7.20
N LYS A 199 9.24 0.70 7.02
CA LYS A 199 10.00 0.45 5.78
C LYS A 199 10.01 -1.03 5.42
N HIS A 200 9.73 -1.35 4.16
CA HIS A 200 9.73 -2.71 3.63
C HIS A 200 9.85 -2.66 2.10
N SER A 201 10.14 -3.80 1.50
CA SER A 201 9.84 -4.12 0.11
C SER A 201 8.69 -5.14 0.07
N ASP A 202 8.00 -5.22 -1.06
CA ASP A 202 6.88 -6.13 -1.21
C ASP A 202 7.36 -7.52 -1.65
N PRO A 203 7.06 -8.59 -0.89
CA PRO A 203 7.38 -9.96 -1.29
C PRO A 203 6.36 -10.50 -2.31
N SER A 204 6.15 -9.74 -3.39
CA SER A 204 5.22 -10.03 -4.49
C SER A 204 5.93 -9.85 -5.83
N SER A 205 5.24 -10.16 -6.94
CA SER A 205 5.72 -9.78 -8.28
C SER A 205 5.36 -8.33 -8.60
N LEU A 206 4.16 -7.92 -8.23
CA LEU A 206 3.57 -6.63 -8.54
C LEU A 206 2.52 -6.29 -7.48
N THR A 207 2.47 -5.02 -7.08
CA THR A 207 1.41 -4.48 -6.23
C THR A 207 0.69 -3.36 -6.98
N ILE A 208 -0.65 -3.35 -6.90
CA ILE A 208 -1.52 -2.29 -7.43
C ILE A 208 -2.25 -1.66 -6.24
N LEU A 209 -1.94 -0.40 -5.96
CA LEU A 209 -2.42 0.33 -4.80
C LEU A 209 -3.40 1.43 -5.23
N LEU A 210 -4.60 1.39 -4.64
CA LEU A 210 -5.56 2.50 -4.66
C LEU A 210 -5.42 3.31 -3.38
N GLN A 211 -5.12 4.61 -3.52
CA GLN A 211 -5.02 5.55 -2.40
C GLN A 211 -6.27 6.42 -2.29
N ASP A 212 -6.53 6.94 -1.09
CA ASP A 212 -7.45 8.07 -0.93
C ASP A 212 -6.77 9.39 -1.30
N THR A 213 -7.47 10.51 -1.09
CA THR A 213 -6.94 11.85 -1.40
C THR A 213 -5.99 12.41 -0.34
N ILE A 214 -5.80 11.72 0.79
CA ILE A 214 -4.91 12.18 1.88
C ILE A 214 -3.47 11.74 1.58
N GLY A 215 -3.29 10.51 1.08
CA GLY A 215 -1.98 9.97 0.72
C GLY A 215 -1.24 9.41 1.93
N GLY A 216 0.06 9.70 2.03
CA GLY A 216 0.95 9.19 3.09
C GLY A 216 1.82 8.00 2.67
N LEU A 217 1.76 7.58 1.41
CA LEU A 217 2.76 6.68 0.83
C LEU A 217 4.07 7.47 0.62
N GLN A 218 5.17 6.86 1.05
CA GLN A 218 6.51 7.35 0.76
C GLN A 218 7.32 6.23 0.11
N VAL A 219 8.15 6.58 -0.86
CA VAL A 219 9.08 5.65 -1.53
C VAL A 219 10.51 6.07 -1.21
N PHE A 220 11.40 5.09 -1.06
CA PHE A 220 12.81 5.35 -0.76
C PHE A 220 13.64 5.34 -2.04
N HIS A 221 14.23 6.48 -2.39
CA HIS A 221 15.03 6.66 -3.59
C HIS A 221 16.25 7.55 -3.28
N GLU A 222 17.44 7.18 -3.78
CA GLU A 222 18.69 7.92 -3.58
C GLU A 222 18.96 8.36 -2.12
N ASN A 223 18.76 7.45 -1.16
CA ASN A 223 18.89 7.69 0.29
C ASN A 223 17.90 8.69 0.89
N GLN A 224 16.78 8.96 0.22
CA GLN A 224 15.76 9.89 0.68
C GLN A 224 14.36 9.29 0.56
N TRP A 225 13.47 9.69 1.45
CA TRP A 225 12.05 9.37 1.32
C TRP A 225 11.35 10.44 0.48
N VAL A 226 10.57 9.98 -0.48
CA VAL A 226 9.80 10.81 -1.40
C VAL A 226 8.33 10.54 -1.20
N ASP A 227 7.55 11.60 -0.98
CA ASP A 227 6.09 11.50 -0.92
C ASP A 227 5.49 11.17 -2.29
N VAL A 228 4.59 10.19 -2.32
CA VAL A 228 3.77 9.89 -3.48
C VAL A 228 2.46 10.65 -3.35
N ASN A 229 2.36 11.79 -4.04
CA ASN A 229 1.16 12.61 -4.03
C ASN A 229 0.02 11.89 -4.77
N PRO A 230 -1.16 11.68 -4.13
CA PRO A 230 -2.29 11.03 -4.79
C PRO A 230 -2.74 11.80 -6.02
N VAL A 231 -2.84 11.10 -7.15
CA VAL A 231 -3.45 11.61 -8.39
C VAL A 231 -4.87 11.09 -8.50
N GLN A 232 -5.83 11.97 -8.77
CA GLN A 232 -7.24 11.58 -8.89
C GLN A 232 -7.42 10.56 -10.01
N GLY A 233 -8.02 9.42 -9.67
CA GLY A 233 -8.28 8.35 -10.62
C GLY A 233 -7.03 7.59 -11.07
N ALA A 234 -5.91 7.72 -10.35
CA ALA A 234 -4.72 6.93 -10.58
C ALA A 234 -4.65 5.70 -9.67
N LEU A 235 -3.93 4.69 -10.14
CA LEU A 235 -3.48 3.55 -9.33
C LEU A 235 -1.96 3.61 -9.25
N VAL A 236 -1.39 3.45 -8.05
CA VAL A 236 0.06 3.32 -7.89
C VAL A 236 0.43 1.87 -8.14
N VAL A 237 1.50 1.64 -8.89
CA VAL A 237 2.04 0.32 -9.19
C VAL A 237 3.47 0.26 -8.71
N ASN A 238 3.84 -0.84 -8.05
CA ASN A 238 5.23 -1.12 -7.70
C ASN A 238 5.67 -2.54 -8.02
N ILE A 239 6.93 -2.64 -8.41
CA ILE A 239 7.60 -3.91 -8.72
C ILE A 239 8.07 -4.53 -7.42
N GLY A 240 7.59 -5.75 -7.14
CA GLY A 240 7.96 -6.48 -5.93
C GLY A 240 9.20 -7.34 -6.11
N ASP A 241 9.67 -7.92 -5.00
CA ASP A 241 10.93 -8.66 -4.90
C ASP A 241 11.02 -9.84 -5.87
N PHE A 242 9.91 -10.46 -6.28
CA PHE A 242 9.93 -11.60 -7.22
C PHE A 242 10.25 -11.20 -8.66
N MET A 243 10.14 -9.91 -8.98
CA MET A 243 10.49 -9.35 -10.28
C MET A 243 11.83 -8.61 -10.25
N GLN A 244 12.45 -8.43 -9.08
CA GLN A 244 13.75 -7.79 -8.94
C GLN A 244 14.87 -8.80 -9.20
N CYS A 245 15.78 -8.46 -10.12
CA CYS A 245 16.99 -9.23 -10.42
C CYS A 245 18.18 -8.74 -9.59
#